data_AF-A0A2R7RZJ9-F1
#
_entry.id   AF-A0A2R7RZJ9-F1
#
_cell.length_a   1.000
_cell.length_b   1.000
_cell.length_c   1.000
_cell.angle_alpha   90.00
_cell.angle_beta   90.00
_cell.angle_gamma   90.00
#
_symmetry.space_group_name_H-M   'P 1'
#
loop_
_entity.id
_entity.type
_entity.pdbx_description
1 polymer ?
#
loop_
_entity_poly.entity_id
_entity_poly.type
_entity_poly.pdbx_seq_one_letter_code
_entity_poly.pdbx_strand_id
1 'polypeptide(L)'
;MTSDETAFLNCGIPAAGRTLKSGDWVQFGAGLGTSQLVLCVADAVVNGSGLLTLRFEPPLRMPFAAGTAVTIERPVAHFRKPPGRVGWAAYSDRLTQGMSVDLLEAW
;
A
#
# COMPACT_ATOMS: atom_id res chain seq x y z
N MET A 1 -22.38 0.77 -7.08
CA MET A 1 -21.18 0.13 -6.52
C MET A 1 -20.38 1.26 -5.89
N THR A 2 -20.55 1.48 -4.59
CA THR A 2 -19.82 2.53 -3.86
C THR A 2 -18.35 2.10 -3.84
N SER A 3 -17.44 2.92 -4.34
CA SER A 3 -16.01 2.64 -4.20
C SER A 3 -15.66 2.63 -2.72
N ASP A 4 -15.09 1.52 -2.22
CA ASP A 4 -14.62 1.41 -0.84
C ASP A 4 -13.33 2.23 -0.69
N GLU A 5 -13.47 3.54 -0.56
CA GLU A 5 -12.38 4.53 -0.34
C GLU A 5 -12.22 4.86 1.16
N THR A 6 -12.91 4.11 2.02
CA THR A 6 -12.86 4.29 3.47
C THR A 6 -12.86 2.94 4.17
N ALA A 7 -11.99 2.76 5.16
CA ALA A 7 -11.89 1.55 5.97
C ALA A 7 -11.79 1.88 7.46
N PHE A 8 -12.33 0.99 8.29
CA PHE A 8 -12.16 1.06 9.74
C PHE A 8 -11.04 0.14 10.17
N LEU A 9 -10.00 0.70 10.78
CA LEU A 9 -8.85 -0.03 11.28
C LEU A 9 -8.97 -0.21 12.79
N ASN A 10 -8.72 -1.43 13.26
CA ASN A 10 -8.48 -1.69 14.67
C ASN A 10 -6.98 -1.67 14.94
N CYS A 11 -6.50 -0.61 15.57
CA CYS A 11 -5.10 -0.39 15.92
C CYS A 11 -4.78 -0.84 17.36
N GLY A 12 -5.81 -1.21 18.13
CA GLY A 12 -5.71 -1.54 19.55
C GLY A 12 -5.65 -0.29 20.45
N ILE A 13 -6.17 -0.42 21.67
CA ILE A 13 -6.23 0.66 22.67
C ILE A 13 -4.85 1.31 22.94
N PRO A 14 -3.72 0.57 23.01
CA PRO A 14 -2.41 1.18 23.24
C PRO A 14 -1.94 2.14 22.14
N ALA A 15 -2.55 2.08 20.94
CA ALA A 15 -2.25 2.99 19.84
C ALA A 15 -3.07 4.29 19.89
N ALA A 16 -3.93 4.50 20.89
CA ALA A 16 -4.72 5.72 21.02
C ALA A 16 -3.82 6.98 20.95
N GLY A 17 -4.25 7.97 20.15
CA GLY A 17 -3.49 9.20 19.89
C GLY A 17 -2.39 9.06 18.84
N ARG A 18 -2.06 7.86 18.36
CA ARG A 18 -1.23 7.68 17.17
C ARG A 18 -1.98 8.19 15.93
N THR A 19 -1.21 8.64 14.95
CA THR A 19 -1.75 9.28 13.75
C THR A 19 -1.17 8.61 12.51
N LEU A 20 -2.03 8.32 11.54
CA LEU A 20 -1.66 8.12 10.14
C LEU A 20 -1.80 9.48 9.45
N LYS A 21 -0.77 9.89 8.70
CA LYS A 21 -0.75 11.14 7.97
C LYS A 21 -1.11 10.92 6.51
N SER A 22 -1.61 11.96 5.87
CA SER A 22 -1.74 11.97 4.41
C SER A 22 -0.36 11.72 3.79
N GLY A 23 -0.29 10.78 2.84
CA GLY A 23 0.94 10.32 2.21
C GLY A 23 1.51 9.01 2.79
N ASP A 24 0.99 8.51 3.90
CA ASP A 24 1.42 7.21 4.44
C ASP A 24 0.88 6.04 3.61
N TRP A 25 1.73 5.04 3.39
CA TRP A 25 1.36 3.81 2.69
C TRP A 25 0.81 2.76 3.65
N VAL A 26 -0.27 2.10 3.23
CA VAL A 26 -0.98 1.09 4.03
C VAL A 26 -1.25 -0.13 3.16
N GLN A 27 -0.86 -1.32 3.62
CA GLN A 27 -1.13 -2.58 2.93
C GLN A 27 -2.31 -3.30 3.59
N PHE A 28 -3.31 -3.65 2.80
CA PHE A 28 -4.38 -4.57 3.19
C PHE A 28 -4.00 -6.00 2.82
N GLY A 29 -4.20 -6.94 3.74
CA GLY A 29 -3.89 -8.35 3.53
C GLY A 29 -2.39 -8.63 3.48
N ALA A 30 -2.04 -9.82 2.99
CA ALA A 30 -0.65 -10.24 2.82
C ALA A 30 -0.54 -11.22 1.65
N GLY A 31 0.60 -11.24 0.97
CA GLY A 31 0.89 -12.19 -0.12
C GLY A 31 0.54 -11.68 -1.52
N LEU A 32 1.07 -12.39 -2.52
CA LEU A 32 0.85 -12.11 -3.94
C LEU A 32 -0.57 -12.51 -4.35
N GLY A 33 -1.33 -11.59 -4.94
CA GLY A 33 -2.71 -11.86 -5.36
C GLY A 33 -3.75 -11.75 -4.24
N THR A 34 -3.30 -11.40 -3.03
CA THR A 34 -4.12 -11.34 -1.81
C THR A 34 -3.82 -10.10 -0.97
N SER A 35 -3.09 -9.13 -1.53
CA SER A 35 -2.80 -7.86 -0.86
C SER A 35 -2.86 -6.69 -1.82
N GLN A 36 -3.22 -5.53 -1.28
CA GLN A 36 -3.27 -4.28 -2.02
C GLN A 36 -2.61 -3.17 -1.21
N LEU A 37 -1.76 -2.38 -1.86
CA LEU A 37 -1.16 -1.21 -1.27
C LEU A 37 -2.02 0.02 -1.59
N VAL A 38 -2.33 0.82 -0.57
CA VAL A 38 -3.08 2.07 -0.72
C VAL A 38 -2.36 3.21 -0.04
N LEU A 39 -2.63 4.42 -0.50
CA LEU A 39 -2.13 5.67 0.05
C LEU A 39 -3.21 6.30 0.94
N CYS A 40 -2.83 6.65 2.17
CA CYS A 40 -3.65 7.48 3.04
C CYS A 40 -3.79 8.88 2.44
N VAL A 41 -5.01 9.38 2.22
CA VAL A 41 -5.23 10.70 1.60
C VAL A 41 -5.58 11.80 2.60
N ALA A 42 -5.92 11.44 3.84
CA ALA A 42 -6.25 12.40 4.89
C ALA A 42 -5.73 11.93 6.25
N ASP A 43 -5.29 12.88 7.07
CA ASP A 43 -4.86 12.60 8.44
C ASP A 43 -5.95 11.88 9.23
N ALA A 44 -5.56 10.82 9.94
CA ALA A 44 -6.46 9.98 10.71
C ALA A 44 -5.82 9.66 12.07
N VAL A 45 -6.59 9.83 13.15
CA VAL A 45 -6.12 9.66 14.54
C VAL A 45 -6.85 8.48 15.16
N VAL A 46 -6.10 7.62 15.86
CA VAL A 46 -6.66 6.50 16.62
C VAL A 46 -7.39 7.04 17.85
N ASN A 47 -8.68 6.74 17.97
CA ASN A 47 -9.51 7.17 19.08
C ASN A 47 -9.24 6.39 20.37
N GLY A 48 -9.89 6.76 21.48
CA GLY A 48 -9.73 6.10 22.78
C GLY A 48 -10.17 4.63 22.83
N SER A 49 -10.87 4.14 21.81
CA SER A 49 -11.25 2.73 21.65
C SER A 49 -10.27 1.94 20.78
N GLY A 50 -9.17 2.56 20.31
CA GLY A 50 -8.20 1.91 19.43
C GLY A 50 -8.66 1.81 17.98
N LEU A 51 -9.67 2.58 17.57
CA LEU A 51 -10.20 2.57 16.21
C LEU A 51 -9.78 3.81 15.43
N LEU A 52 -9.57 3.63 14.13
CA LEU A 52 -9.23 4.70 13.19
C LEU A 52 -10.07 4.57 11.91
N THR A 53 -10.56 5.68 11.39
CA THR A 53 -11.20 5.74 10.06
C THR A 53 -10.19 6.21 9.04
N LEU A 54 -9.77 5.31 8.16
CA LEU A 54 -8.82 5.58 7.09
C LEU A 54 -9.58 6.00 5.85
N ARG A 55 -9.18 7.13 5.24
CA ARG A 55 -9.54 7.47 3.85
C ARG A 55 -8.33 7.25 2.96
N PHE A 56 -8.51 6.56 1.84
CA PHE A 56 -7.38 6.13 1.02
C PHE A 56 -7.70 6.07 -0.47
N GLU A 57 -6.65 6.08 -1.28
CA GLU A 57 -6.67 5.84 -2.71
C GLU A 57 -5.50 4.92 -3.12
N PRO A 58 -5.64 4.07 -4.16
CA PRO A 58 -6.84 3.80 -4.94
C PRO A 58 -7.91 2.99 -4.16
N PRO A 59 -9.17 2.92 -4.62
CA PRO A 59 -10.19 2.07 -4.02
C PRO A 59 -9.78 0.59 -3.99
N LEU A 60 -10.34 -0.17 -3.05
CA LEU A 60 -10.09 -1.61 -2.97
C LEU A 60 -10.61 -2.32 -4.24
N ARG A 61 -9.75 -3.12 -4.87
CA ARG A 61 -10.06 -3.89 -6.08
C ARG A 61 -10.62 -5.28 -5.78
N MET A 62 -10.53 -5.70 -4.52
CA MET A 62 -11.12 -6.93 -4.02
C MET A 62 -11.65 -6.74 -2.59
N PRO A 63 -12.67 -7.49 -2.18
CA PRO A 63 -13.19 -7.41 -0.81
C PRO A 63 -12.20 -8.04 0.18
N PHE A 64 -12.00 -7.39 1.32
CA PHE A 64 -11.26 -7.94 2.45
C PHE A 64 -12.22 -8.21 3.62
N ALA A 65 -12.08 -9.38 4.25
CA ALA A 65 -12.90 -9.74 5.41
C ALA A 65 -12.55 -8.85 6.62
N ALA A 66 -13.53 -8.63 7.51
CA ALA A 66 -13.26 -7.98 8.78
C ALA A 66 -12.20 -8.77 9.58
N GLY A 67 -11.26 -8.06 10.21
CA GLY A 67 -10.12 -8.68 10.91
C GLY A 67 -8.95 -9.06 10.01
N THR A 68 -9.01 -8.78 8.70
CA THR A 68 -7.82 -8.85 7.83
C THR A 68 -6.70 -7.99 8.40
N ALA A 69 -5.48 -8.55 8.42
CA ALA A 69 -4.31 -7.82 8.86
C ALA A 69 -4.04 -6.61 7.94
N VAL A 70 -3.69 -5.49 8.56
CA VAL A 70 -3.30 -4.27 7.87
C VAL A 70 -1.88 -3.92 8.31
N THR A 71 -0.99 -3.77 7.34
CA THR A 71 0.44 -3.50 7.58
C THR A 71 0.75 -2.05 7.24
N ILE A 72 1.23 -1.31 8.23
CA ILE A 72 1.64 0.10 8.10
C ILE A 72 3.17 0.22 8.04
N GLU A 73 3.86 -0.61 8.83
CA GLU A 73 5.31 -0.61 8.89
C GLU A 73 5.88 -1.49 7.77
N ARG A 74 6.70 -0.88 6.90
CA ARG A 74 7.35 -1.55 5.76
C ARG A 74 6.35 -2.33 4.88
N PRO A 75 5.28 -1.68 4.40
CA PRO A 75 4.28 -2.36 3.61
C PRO A 75 4.89 -2.83 2.28
N VAL A 76 4.38 -3.95 1.76
CA VAL A 76 4.88 -4.56 0.53
C VAL A 76 3.81 -4.45 -0.55
N ALA A 77 4.21 -3.96 -1.72
CA ALA A 77 3.43 -4.06 -2.95
C ALA A 77 4.04 -5.10 -3.89
N HIS A 78 3.18 -5.85 -4.54
CA HIS A 78 3.59 -6.83 -5.55
C HIS A 78 3.42 -6.24 -6.94
N PHE A 79 4.43 -6.40 -7.78
CA PHE A 79 4.42 -5.89 -9.15
C PHE A 79 4.82 -7.00 -10.14
N ARG A 80 4.25 -6.91 -11.34
CA ARG A 80 4.65 -7.70 -12.51
C ARG A 80 5.32 -6.78 -13.51
N LYS A 81 6.38 -7.28 -14.14
CA LYS A 81 6.99 -6.60 -15.28
C LYS A 81 6.07 -6.76 -16.51
N PRO A 82 5.60 -5.67 -17.15
CA PRO A 82 4.85 -5.77 -18.38
C PRO A 82 5.74 -6.28 -19.54
N PRO A 83 5.15 -6.72 -20.67
CA PRO A 83 5.89 -7.03 -21.88
C PRO A 83 6.77 -5.85 -22.33
N GLY A 84 7.98 -6.13 -22.84
CA GLY A 84 8.96 -5.10 -23.22
C GLY A 84 10.38 -5.45 -22.75
N ARG A 85 11.39 -4.73 -23.26
CA ARG A 85 12.78 -4.90 -22.79
C ARG A 85 13.04 -3.96 -21.61
N VAL A 86 13.62 -4.50 -20.53
CA VAL A 86 14.28 -3.68 -19.51
C VAL A 86 15.48 -3.02 -20.19
N GLY A 87 15.58 -1.70 -20.08
CA GLY A 87 16.57 -0.90 -20.77
C GLY A 87 17.75 -0.54 -19.87
N TRP A 88 18.93 -0.51 -20.45
CA TRP A 88 20.10 0.11 -19.86
C TRP A 88 21.11 0.48 -20.94
N ALA A 89 21.95 1.49 -20.68
CA ALA A 89 23.02 1.91 -21.56
C ALA A 89 24.37 1.48 -20.97
N ALA A 90 25.19 0.79 -21.77
CA ALA A 90 26.57 0.53 -21.37
C ALA A 90 27.32 1.87 -21.28
N TYR A 91 27.98 2.12 -20.15
CA TYR A 91 28.79 3.32 -19.93
C TYR A 91 30.29 2.99 -20.03
N SER A 92 30.69 1.83 -19.53
CA SER A 92 32.05 1.27 -19.68
C SER A 92 32.00 -0.26 -19.66
N ASP A 93 33.15 -0.92 -19.73
CA ASP A 93 33.30 -2.37 -19.62
C ASP A 93 32.76 -2.96 -18.30
N ARG A 94 32.61 -2.11 -17.26
CA ARG A 94 32.17 -2.52 -15.91
C ARG A 94 30.96 -1.75 -15.39
N LEU A 95 30.51 -0.72 -16.10
CA LEU A 95 29.43 0.15 -15.62
C LEU A 95 28.34 0.31 -16.65
N THR A 96 27.13 0.36 -16.14
CA THR A 96 25.89 0.53 -16.90
C THR A 96 25.10 1.64 -16.25
N GLN A 97 24.51 2.51 -17.07
CA GLN A 97 23.72 3.66 -16.64
C GLN A 97 22.30 3.59 -17.22
N GLY A 98 21.40 4.40 -16.67
CA GLY A 98 20.03 4.52 -17.18
C GLY A 98 19.21 3.25 -17.03
N MET A 99 19.46 2.43 -16.00
CA MET A 99 18.62 1.28 -15.69
C MET A 99 17.23 1.77 -15.27
N SER A 100 16.21 1.36 -16.01
CA SER A 100 14.82 1.56 -15.64
C SER A 100 14.05 0.26 -15.80
N VAL A 101 13.06 0.05 -14.93
CA VAL A 101 12.12 -1.05 -15.03
C VAL A 101 10.71 -0.52 -14.84
N ASP A 102 9.86 -0.82 -15.80
CA ASP A 102 8.43 -0.56 -15.68
C ASP A 102 7.79 -1.71 -14.90
N LEU A 103 6.91 -1.35 -13.97
CA LEU A 103 6.27 -2.28 -13.05
C LEU A 103 4.77 -1.96 -13.01
N LEU A 104 3.95 -2.99 -13.21
CA LEU A 104 2.50 -2.91 -13.06
C LEU A 104 2.10 -3.64 -11.78
N GLU A 105 1.30 -3.00 -10.93
CA GLU A 105 0.86 -3.59 -9.68
C GLU A 105 0.06 -4.89 -9.95
N ALA A 106 0.37 -5.93 -9.18
CA ALA A 106 -0.31 -7.21 -9.18
C ALA A 106 -0.98 -7.40 -7.82
N TRP A 107 -2.30 -7.27 -7.83
CA TRP A 107 -3.19 -7.43 -6.68
C TRP A 107 -3.85 -8.80 -6.67
#